data_AF-A0AB73M8X9-F1
#
_entry.id   AF-A0AB73M8X9-F1
#
_cell.length_a   1.000
_cell.length_b   1.000
_cell.length_c   1.000
_cell.angle_alpha   90.00
_cell.angle_beta   90.00
_cell.angle_gamma   90.00
#
_symmetry.space_group_name_H-M   'P 1'
#
loop_
_entity.id
_entity.type
_entity.pdbx_description
1 polymer ?
#
loop_
_entity_poly.entity_id
_entity_poly.type
_entity_poly.pdbx_seq_one_letter_code
_entity_poly.pdbx_strand_id
1 'polypeptide(L)'
;MLDADRIDATAERIATDWGHHGHSTITAIITELYAELAHFPAHFNPQQRDAIITDAADTTASELTTLLDDHIYQEADQPPVTEYGWVMHTDDRHAAVVAALASHLTWWLTEQLNDFIADRDAAPGGD
;
A
#
# COMPACT_ATOMS: atom_id res chain seq x y z
N MET A 1 15.29 10.28 5.20
CA MET A 1 14.03 10.63 5.88
C MET A 1 12.94 10.15 4.97
N LEU A 2 11.97 9.38 5.47
CA LEU A 2 10.87 8.88 4.67
C LEU A 2 10.04 10.07 4.15
N ASP A 3 9.75 10.14 2.84
CA ASP A 3 8.96 11.21 2.25
C ASP A 3 7.47 10.99 2.53
N ALA A 4 7.02 11.41 3.72
CA ALA A 4 5.63 11.27 4.16
C ALA A 4 4.63 11.89 3.18
N ASP A 5 4.96 13.06 2.61
CA ASP A 5 4.11 13.76 1.63
C ASP A 5 3.83 12.90 0.38
N ARG A 6 4.84 12.13 -0.08
CA ARG A 6 4.69 11.23 -1.24
C ARG A 6 3.88 9.98 -0.89
N ILE A 7 4.01 9.49 0.34
CA ILE A 7 3.21 8.38 0.85
C ILE A 7 1.74 8.81 0.98
N ASP A 8 1.48 9.96 1.58
CA ASP A 8 0.12 10.52 1.72
C ASP A 8 -0.51 10.77 0.34
N ALA A 9 0.23 11.34 -0.61
CA ALA A 9 -0.25 11.53 -1.98
C ALA A 9 -0.56 10.21 -2.69
N THR A 10 0.23 9.16 -2.42
CA THR A 10 -0.01 7.82 -2.96
C THR A 10 -1.25 7.19 -2.34
N ALA A 11 -1.41 7.30 -1.02
CA ALA A 11 -2.58 6.85 -0.29
C ALA A 11 -3.87 7.54 -0.79
N GLU A 12 -3.82 8.86 -0.97
CA GLU A 12 -4.92 9.66 -1.54
C GLU A 12 -5.30 9.19 -2.95
N ARG A 13 -4.30 8.94 -3.81
CA ARG A 13 -4.50 8.45 -5.18
C ARG A 13 -5.17 7.08 -5.18
N ILE A 14 -4.73 6.17 -4.31
CA ILE A 14 -5.33 4.84 -4.18
C ILE A 14 -6.76 4.95 -3.64
N ALA A 15 -6.99 5.72 -2.59
CA ALA A 15 -8.32 5.87 -1.96
C ALA A 15 -9.36 6.46 -2.91
N THR A 16 -8.98 7.48 -3.69
CA THR A 16 -9.91 8.25 -4.54
C THR A 16 -10.56 7.40 -5.63
N ASP A 17 -9.81 6.49 -6.24
CA ASP A 17 -10.29 5.71 -7.39
C ASP A 17 -10.21 4.20 -7.10
N TRP A 18 -10.13 3.81 -5.81
CA TRP A 18 -9.99 2.42 -5.38
C TRP A 18 -11.08 1.53 -5.99
N GLY A 19 -12.33 2.00 -6.04
CA GLY A 19 -13.48 1.26 -6.58
C GLY A 19 -13.43 1.05 -8.09
N HIS A 20 -12.54 1.72 -8.80
CA HIS A 20 -12.27 1.54 -10.22
C HIS A 20 -10.87 0.95 -10.48
N HIS A 21 -9.96 1.06 -9.51
CA HIS A 21 -8.62 0.49 -9.56
C HIS A 21 -8.67 -1.01 -9.29
N GLY A 22 -8.43 -1.81 -10.34
CA GLY A 22 -8.09 -3.22 -10.14
C GLY A 22 -6.72 -3.36 -9.46
N HIS A 23 -6.48 -4.51 -8.84
CA HIS A 23 -5.20 -4.89 -8.20
C HIS A 23 -3.96 -4.45 -8.98
N SER A 24 -3.91 -4.71 -10.29
CA SER A 24 -2.79 -4.33 -11.16
C SER A 24 -2.50 -2.82 -11.21
N THR A 25 -3.52 -1.98 -11.06
CA THR A 25 -3.34 -0.51 -11.00
C THR A 25 -2.73 -0.10 -9.67
N ILE A 26 -3.18 -0.70 -8.57
CA ILE A 26 -2.63 -0.47 -7.23
C ILE A 26 -1.16 -0.93 -7.18
N THR A 27 -0.84 -2.12 -7.72
CA THR A 27 0.53 -2.62 -7.84
C THR A 27 1.43 -1.66 -8.61
N ALA A 28 0.95 -1.09 -9.73
CA ALA A 28 1.72 -0.12 -10.51
C ALA A 28 2.01 1.16 -9.71
N ILE A 29 1.01 1.70 -9.01
CA ILE A 29 1.16 2.89 -8.17
C ILE A 29 2.19 2.66 -7.05
N ILE A 30 2.14 1.50 -6.38
CA ILE A 30 3.09 1.17 -5.32
C ILE A 30 4.49 0.92 -5.88
N THR A 31 4.58 0.33 -7.08
CA THR A 31 5.85 0.14 -7.79
C THR A 31 6.54 1.48 -8.06
N GLU A 32 5.80 2.49 -8.52
CA GLU A 32 6.32 3.86 -8.70
C GLU A 32 6.85 4.42 -7.36
N LEU A 33 6.07 4.31 -6.27
CA LEU A 33 6.46 4.77 -4.95
C LEU A 33 7.75 4.09 -4.47
N TYR A 34 7.84 2.76 -4.58
CA TYR A 34 8.98 1.97 -4.12
C TYR A 34 10.21 2.20 -4.98
N ALA A 35 10.07 2.37 -6.29
CA ALA A 35 11.21 2.68 -7.16
C ALA A 35 11.93 3.97 -6.75
N GLU A 36 11.19 4.93 -6.20
CA GLU A 36 11.74 6.20 -5.76
C GLU A 36 12.24 6.18 -4.30
N LEU A 37 11.67 5.34 -3.43
CA LEU A 37 11.98 5.32 -1.99
C LEU A 37 12.85 4.15 -1.52
N ALA A 38 12.88 3.05 -2.26
CA ALA A 38 13.61 1.85 -1.87
C ALA A 38 15.13 2.05 -1.94
N HIS A 39 15.81 1.62 -0.89
CA HIS A 39 17.27 1.61 -0.84
C HIS A 39 17.78 0.20 -1.10
N PHE A 40 18.49 0.02 -2.21
CA PHE A 40 19.07 -1.27 -2.58
C PHE A 40 20.57 -1.34 -2.31
N PRO A 41 21.07 -2.50 -1.84
CA PRO A 41 22.49 -2.82 -1.86
C PRO A 41 23.13 -2.65 -3.24
N ALA A 42 24.39 -2.24 -3.27
CA ALA A 42 25.09 -1.86 -4.51
C ALA A 42 25.28 -3.01 -5.49
N HIS A 43 25.31 -4.27 -5.03
CA HIS A 43 25.52 -5.45 -5.87
C HIS A 43 24.27 -5.86 -6.66
N PHE A 44 23.07 -5.42 -6.27
CA PHE A 44 21.88 -5.63 -7.09
C PHE A 44 21.97 -4.79 -8.36
N ASN A 45 21.81 -5.43 -9.51
CA ASN A 45 21.71 -4.75 -10.79
C ASN A 45 20.31 -4.13 -10.98
N PRO A 46 20.13 -3.21 -11.94
CA PRO A 46 18.84 -2.54 -12.14
C PRO A 46 17.66 -3.49 -12.40
N GLN A 47 17.87 -4.60 -13.13
CA GLN A 47 16.81 -5.58 -13.42
C GLN A 47 16.39 -6.34 -12.15
N GLN A 48 17.35 -6.69 -11.29
CA GLN A 48 17.04 -7.34 -10.01
C GLN A 48 16.28 -6.39 -9.09
N ARG A 49 16.65 -5.11 -9.04
CA ARG A 49 15.95 -4.10 -8.24
C ARG A 49 14.51 -3.95 -8.71
N ASP A 50 14.29 -3.82 -10.02
CA ASP A 50 12.97 -3.68 -10.62
C ASP A 50 12.07 -4.90 -10.34
N ALA A 51 12.62 -6.11 -10.45
CA ALA A 51 11.91 -7.34 -10.11
C ALA A 51 11.53 -7.40 -8.62
N ILE A 52 12.46 -7.04 -7.71
CA ILE A 52 12.20 -7.03 -6.27
C ILE A 52 11.15 -5.98 -5.92
N ILE A 53 11.23 -4.77 -6.50
CA ILE A 53 10.24 -3.71 -6.31
C ILE A 53 8.86 -4.18 -6.76
N THR A 54 8.77 -4.80 -7.94
CA THR A 54 7.49 -5.25 -8.49
C THR A 54 6.84 -6.33 -7.62
N ASP A 55 7.63 -7.28 -7.12
CA ASP A 55 7.13 -8.38 -6.26
C ASP A 55 6.72 -7.85 -4.87
N ALA A 56 7.51 -6.93 -4.31
CA ALA A 56 7.18 -6.20 -3.08
C ALA A 56 5.87 -5.42 -3.24
N ALA A 57 5.73 -4.66 -4.33
CA ALA A 57 4.55 -3.87 -4.63
C ALA A 57 3.29 -4.73 -4.84
N ASP A 58 3.42 -5.90 -5.46
CA ASP A 58 2.31 -6.84 -5.65
C ASP A 58 1.84 -7.45 -4.31
N THR A 59 2.78 -7.78 -3.43
CA THR A 59 2.49 -8.23 -2.07
C THR A 59 1.76 -7.13 -1.31
N THR A 60 2.29 -5.91 -1.29
CA THR A 60 1.65 -4.78 -0.62
C THR A 60 0.27 -4.48 -1.22
N ALA A 61 0.10 -4.54 -2.55
CA ALA A 61 -1.19 -4.33 -3.20
C ALA A 61 -2.24 -5.37 -2.76
N SER A 62 -1.82 -6.62 -2.55
CA SER A 62 -2.70 -7.70 -2.06
C SER A 62 -3.17 -7.43 -0.63
N GLU A 63 -2.26 -6.92 0.22
CA GLU A 63 -2.57 -6.53 1.60
C GLU A 63 -3.52 -5.31 1.62
N LEU A 64 -3.25 -4.29 0.80
CA LEU A 64 -4.08 -3.08 0.72
C LEU A 64 -5.47 -3.35 0.16
N THR A 65 -5.59 -4.19 -0.87
CA THR A 65 -6.91 -4.58 -1.40
C THR A 65 -7.74 -5.34 -0.36
N THR A 66 -7.11 -6.19 0.45
CA THR A 66 -7.77 -6.86 1.58
C THR A 66 -8.21 -5.85 2.65
N LEU A 67 -7.36 -4.88 2.99
CA LEU A 67 -7.67 -3.83 3.96
C LEU A 67 -8.84 -2.96 3.50
N LEU A 68 -8.88 -2.61 2.21
CA LEU A 68 -9.97 -1.84 1.61
C LEU A 68 -11.27 -2.65 1.59
N ASP A 69 -11.22 -3.94 1.25
CA ASP A 69 -12.38 -4.84 1.27
C ASP A 69 -12.97 -4.99 2.69
N ASP A 70 -12.13 -5.18 3.71
CA ASP A 70 -12.57 -5.23 5.11
C ASP A 70 -13.23 -3.92 5.53
N HIS A 71 -12.67 -2.76 5.12
CA HIS A 71 -13.28 -1.46 5.42
C HIS A 71 -14.71 -1.37 4.87
N ILE A 72 -14.93 -1.80 3.62
CA ILE A 72 -16.24 -1.80 2.97
C ILE A 72 -17.19 -2.80 3.62
N TYR A 73 -16.67 -3.98 4.00
CA TYR A 73 -17.47 -5.02 4.65
C TYR A 73 -17.94 -4.57 6.04
N GLN A 74 -17.05 -3.98 6.85
CA GLN A 74 -17.38 -3.39 8.14
C GLN A 74 -18.44 -2.29 7.99
N GLU A 75 -18.38 -1.49 6.92
CA GLU A 75 -19.40 -0.48 6.62
C GLU A 75 -20.75 -1.08 6.19
N ALA A 76 -20.74 -2.16 5.39
CA ALA A 76 -21.96 -2.81 4.93
C ALA A 76 -22.70 -3.56 6.05
N ASP A 77 -21.98 -4.04 7.07
CA ASP A 77 -22.54 -4.72 8.23
C ASP A 77 -23.07 -3.74 9.30
N GLN A 78 -22.76 -2.44 9.22
CA GLN A 78 -23.37 -1.45 10.12
C GLN A 78 -24.86 -1.27 9.76
N PRO A 79 -25.82 -1.74 10.60
CA PRO A 79 -27.23 -1.46 10.36
C PRO A 79 -27.45 0.06 10.37
N PRO A 80 -28.47 0.59 9.67
CA PRO A 80 -28.78 2.00 9.73
C PRO A 80 -29.20 2.32 11.17
N VAL A 81 -28.27 2.87 11.98
CA VAL A 81 -28.57 3.29 13.35
C VAL A 81 -29.50 4.50 13.25
N THR A 82 -30.80 4.23 13.25
CA THR A 82 -31.83 5.21 13.51
C THR A 82 -31.86 5.50 15.00
N GLU A 83 -31.99 6.79 15.32
CA GLU A 83 -32.20 7.36 16.66
C GLU A 83 -30.90 7.84 17.37
N TYR A 84 -30.39 8.98 16.88
CA TYR A 84 -29.35 9.85 17.45
C TYR A 84 -27.89 9.35 17.44
N GLY A 85 -27.09 9.84 16.47
CA GLY A 85 -25.65 10.06 16.68
C GLY A 85 -24.72 9.71 15.51
N TRP A 86 -24.69 10.58 14.50
CA TRP A 86 -23.65 10.72 13.46
C TRP A 86 -23.34 9.48 12.60
N VAL A 87 -24.02 9.39 11.46
CA VAL A 87 -23.46 8.76 10.27
C VAL A 87 -22.11 9.44 10.01
N MET A 88 -21.00 8.69 10.03
CA MET A 88 -19.68 9.20 9.63
C MET A 88 -19.83 9.85 8.25
N HIS A 89 -19.54 11.15 8.12
CA HIS A 89 -19.66 11.84 6.84
C HIS A 89 -18.68 11.22 5.84
N THR A 90 -19.04 11.20 4.56
CA THR A 90 -18.23 10.59 3.49
C THR A 90 -16.80 11.14 3.47
N ASP A 91 -16.61 12.43 3.78
CA ASP A 91 -15.30 13.06 3.93
C ASP A 91 -14.46 12.49 5.09
N ASP A 92 -15.08 12.22 6.25
CA ASP A 92 -14.38 11.59 7.40
C ASP A 92 -13.95 10.15 7.08
N ARG A 93 -14.73 9.46 6.24
CA ARG A 93 -14.41 8.09 5.79
C ARG A 93 -13.25 8.06 4.83
N HIS A 94 -13.28 8.93 3.82
CA HIS A 94 -12.18 9.07 2.88
C HIS A 94 -10.88 9.39 3.61
N ALA A 95 -10.91 10.34 4.55
CA ALA A 95 -9.75 10.67 5.38
C ALA A 95 -9.26 9.47 6.22
N ALA A 96 -10.16 8.64 6.77
CA ALA A 96 -9.79 7.44 7.52
C ALA A 96 -9.14 6.37 6.63
N VAL A 97 -9.66 6.15 5.42
CA VAL A 97 -9.06 5.23 4.43
C VAL A 97 -7.67 5.72 4.03
N VAL A 98 -7.52 7.00 3.71
CA VAL A 98 -6.21 7.59 3.35
C VAL A 98 -5.21 7.42 4.49
N ALA A 99 -5.61 7.70 5.73
CA ALA A 99 -4.73 7.53 6.90
C ALA A 99 -4.32 6.07 7.12
N ALA A 100 -5.25 5.12 6.91
CA ALA A 100 -4.96 3.69 7.04
C ALA A 100 -3.97 3.21 5.95
N LEU A 101 -4.20 3.62 4.70
CA LEU A 101 -3.31 3.34 3.57
C LEU A 101 -1.91 3.93 3.80
N ALA A 102 -1.82 5.21 4.17
CA ALA A 102 -0.55 5.89 4.44
C ALA A 102 0.21 5.23 5.60
N SER A 103 -0.49 4.81 6.65
CA SER A 103 0.09 4.09 7.79
C SER A 103 0.64 2.72 7.37
N HIS A 104 -0.11 1.96 6.56
CA HIS A 104 0.32 0.66 6.07
C HIS A 104 1.53 0.78 5.12
N LEU A 105 1.49 1.71 4.16
CA LEU A 105 2.61 1.99 3.26
C LEU A 105 3.87 2.42 4.02
N THR A 106 3.72 3.27 5.03
CA THR A 106 4.81 3.69 5.91
C THR A 106 5.43 2.49 6.62
N TRP A 107 4.60 1.66 7.27
CA TRP A 107 5.06 0.45 7.95
C TRP A 107 5.79 -0.51 7.01
N TRP A 108 5.24 -0.74 5.81
CA TRP A 108 5.84 -1.63 4.83
C TRP A 108 7.22 -1.12 4.38
N LEU A 109 7.33 0.18 4.08
CA LEU A 109 8.60 0.81 3.67
C LEU A 109 9.67 0.78 4.77
N THR A 110 9.29 0.98 6.03
CA THR A 110 10.27 1.06 7.14
C THR A 110 10.65 -0.30 7.70
N GLU A 111 9.68 -1.19 7.87
CA GLU A 111 9.86 -2.45 8.61
C GLU A 111 9.92 -3.68 7.69
N GLN A 112 9.19 -3.72 6.57
CA GLN A 112 9.07 -4.95 5.76
C GLN A 112 10.00 -4.98 4.55
N LEU A 113 10.17 -3.85 3.87
CA LEU A 113 10.92 -3.79 2.60
C LEU A 113 12.37 -4.24 2.76
N ASN A 114 13.02 -3.90 3.87
CA ASN A 114 14.40 -4.27 4.11
C ASN A 114 14.56 -5.79 4.32
N ASP A 115 13.70 -6.40 5.14
CA ASP A 115 13.69 -7.86 5.34
C ASP A 115 13.36 -8.59 4.03
N PHE A 116 12.43 -8.05 3.24
CA PHE A 116 12.08 -8.59 1.94
C PHE A 116 13.26 -8.55 0.95
N ILE A 117 14.00 -7.43 0.89
CA ILE A 117 15.21 -7.32 0.08
C ILE A 117 16.29 -8.30 0.58
N ALA A 118 16.44 -8.44 1.90
CA ALA A 118 17.43 -9.34 2.49
C ALA A 118 17.14 -10.82 2.22
N ASP A 119 15.87 -11.23 2.22
CA ASP A 119 15.46 -12.59 1.82
C ASP A 119 15.84 -12.88 0.35
N ARG A 120 15.56 -11.92 -0.54
CA ARG A 120 15.92 -12.02 -1.97
C ARG A 120 17.43 -11.97 -2.22
N ASP A 121 18.21 -11.38 -1.31
CA ASP A 121 19.66 -11.42 -1.32
C ASP A 121 20.23 -12.79 -0.90
N ALA A 122 19.60 -13.40 0.10
CA ALA A 122 19.98 -14.71 0.62
C ALA A 122 19.52 -15.88 -0.27
N ALA A 123 18.54 -15.65 -1.15
CA ALA A 123 18.10 -16.64 -2.13
C ALA A 123 19.26 -16.97 -3.09
N PRO A 124 19.73 -18.25 -3.14
CA PRO A 124 20.77 -18.63 -4.08
C PRO A 124 20.24 -18.35 -5.49
N GLY A 125 20.98 -17.55 -6.27
CA GLY A 125 20.62 -17.15 -7.62
C GLY A 125 20.10 -18.36 -8.40
N GLY A 126 18.80 -18.35 -8.69
CA GLY A 126 18.16 -19.38 -9.50
C GLY A 126 18.80 -19.39 -10.87
N ASP A 127 19.45 -20.52 -11.17
CA ASP A 127 19.97 -20.93 -12.48
C ASP A 127 18.85 -20.96 -13.53
#